data_AF-A0A421K8P8-F1
#
_entry.id   AF-A0A421K8P8-F1
#
_cell.length_a   1.000
_cell.length_b   1.000
_cell.length_c   1.000
_cell.angle_alpha   90.00
_cell.angle_beta   90.00
_cell.angle_gamma   90.00
#
_symmetry.space_group_name_H-M   'P 1'
#
loop_
_entity.id
_entity.type
_entity.pdbx_description
1 polymer ?
#
loop_
_entity_poly.entity_id
_entity_poly.type
_entity_poly.pdbx_seq_one_letter_code
_entity_poly.pdbx_strand_id
1 'polypeptide(L)'
;MDSTAAAKSTRQEQPQNNKENPRYLDEQIISYIGNKRRLLAFIGKGIEKVMSRTGKNKLDIFDAFSGSGVVSRFLKRYSNRLITNDLELYSHTINRCYLSNRSEIPFSSLKEQHREMRSKLESGDLKSG
;
A
#
# COMPACT_ATOMS: atom_id res chain seq x y z
N MET A 1 -56.14 -12.33 10.43
CA MET A 1 -56.20 -11.67 9.10
C MET A 1 -56.22 -10.19 9.43
N ASP A 2 -55.10 -9.48 9.41
CA ASP A 2 -54.29 -9.26 8.22
C ASP A 2 -52.80 -9.07 8.57
N SER A 3 -51.96 -9.48 7.63
CA SER A 3 -50.51 -9.57 7.67
C SER A 3 -49.94 -8.32 7.03
N THR A 4 -48.97 -7.64 7.66
CA THR A 4 -47.94 -6.93 6.88
C THR A 4 -46.70 -6.64 7.71
N ALA A 5 -45.76 -7.60 7.67
CA ALA A 5 -44.37 -7.37 8.06
C ALA A 5 -43.68 -6.55 6.97
N ALA A 6 -43.28 -5.31 7.28
CA ALA A 6 -42.43 -4.51 6.41
C ALA A 6 -40.98 -5.00 6.54
N ALA A 7 -40.57 -5.90 5.65
CA ALA A 7 -39.18 -6.31 5.49
C ALA A 7 -38.36 -5.10 4.99
N LYS A 8 -37.55 -4.51 5.89
CA LYS A 8 -36.50 -3.58 5.50
C LYS A 8 -35.45 -4.36 4.70
N SER A 9 -35.46 -4.17 3.39
CA SER A 9 -34.46 -4.68 2.46
C SER A 9 -33.08 -4.12 2.82
N THR A 10 -32.31 -4.89 3.58
CA THR A 10 -30.88 -4.65 3.81
C THR A 10 -30.17 -4.73 2.46
N ARG A 11 -29.76 -3.58 1.89
CA ARG A 11 -28.80 -3.58 0.77
C ARG A 11 -27.52 -4.21 1.29
N GLN A 12 -27.26 -5.45 0.89
CA GLN A 12 -25.92 -6.01 0.98
C GLN A 12 -25.08 -5.27 -0.07
N GLU A 13 -24.29 -4.29 0.38
CA GLU A 13 -23.21 -3.73 -0.44
C GLU A 13 -22.25 -4.88 -0.77
N GLN A 14 -22.21 -5.27 -2.05
CA GLN A 14 -21.20 -6.21 -2.52
C GLN A 14 -19.81 -5.60 -2.27
N PRO A 15 -18.85 -6.35 -1.72
CA PRO A 15 -17.52 -5.80 -1.48
C PRO A 15 -16.92 -5.39 -2.83
N GLN A 16 -16.65 -4.09 -3.00
CA GLN A 16 -15.91 -3.57 -4.15
C GLN A 16 -14.65 -4.43 -4.33
N ASN A 17 -14.42 -4.88 -5.56
CA ASN A 17 -13.26 -5.68 -5.94
C ASN A 17 -11.98 -4.83 -5.78
N ASN A 18 -11.51 -4.73 -4.55
CA ASN A 18 -10.51 -3.75 -4.12
C ASN A 18 -9.10 -4.27 -4.43
N LYS A 19 -8.84 -4.75 -5.64
CA LYS A 19 -7.52 -5.31 -6.02
C LYS A 19 -6.49 -4.19 -6.09
N GLU A 20 -5.35 -4.42 -5.44
CA GLU A 20 -4.21 -3.50 -5.52
C GLU A 20 -3.58 -3.53 -6.92
N ASN A 21 -2.96 -2.42 -7.34
CA ASN A 21 -2.30 -2.33 -8.62
C ASN A 21 -1.18 -3.39 -8.74
N PRO A 22 -1.25 -4.33 -9.71
CA PRO A 22 -0.22 -5.35 -9.88
C PRO A 22 1.19 -4.77 -10.05
N ARG A 23 1.33 -3.66 -10.80
CA ARG A 23 2.62 -2.99 -10.98
C ARG A 23 3.21 -2.50 -9.66
N TYR A 24 2.37 -2.07 -8.72
CA TYR A 24 2.83 -1.62 -7.39
C TYR A 24 3.39 -2.76 -6.52
N LEU A 25 2.92 -4.00 -6.76
CA LEU A 25 3.35 -5.20 -6.06
C LEU A 25 4.52 -5.93 -6.74
N ASP A 26 4.73 -5.68 -8.04
CA ASP A 26 5.74 -6.38 -8.85
C ASP A 26 6.91 -5.52 -9.33
N GLU A 27 6.72 -4.21 -9.52
CA GLU A 27 7.76 -3.31 -10.03
C GLU A 27 8.51 -2.58 -8.91
N GLN A 28 9.75 -2.20 -9.21
CA GLN A 28 10.62 -1.42 -8.31
C GLN A 28 10.77 -2.07 -6.92
N ILE A 29 10.75 -3.40 -6.90
CA ILE A 29 10.99 -4.20 -5.70
C ILE A 29 12.49 -4.33 -5.52
N ILE A 30 12.99 -3.82 -4.40
CA ILE A 30 14.38 -4.04 -4.01
C ILE A 30 14.50 -5.50 -3.55
N SER A 31 15.37 -6.24 -4.23
CA SER A 31 15.62 -7.65 -3.96
C SER A 31 16.10 -7.82 -2.52
N TYR A 32 15.26 -8.48 -1.72
CA TYR A 32 15.54 -8.80 -0.33
C TYR A 32 15.42 -10.31 -0.15
N ILE A 33 16.37 -10.88 0.61
CA ILE A 33 16.35 -12.32 0.92
C ILE A 33 15.06 -12.63 1.69
N GLY A 34 14.34 -13.67 1.27
CA GLY A 34 13.09 -14.06 1.92
C GLY A 34 11.88 -13.20 1.58
N ASN A 35 11.87 -12.54 0.40
CA ASN A 35 10.67 -11.84 -0.08
C ASN A 35 9.46 -12.79 -0.12
N LYS A 36 8.28 -12.26 0.23
CA LYS A 36 7.04 -13.05 0.41
C LYS A 36 6.06 -12.88 -0.74
N ARG A 37 6.53 -12.46 -1.92
CA ARG A 37 5.67 -12.09 -3.05
C ARG A 37 4.77 -13.23 -3.52
N ARG A 38 5.32 -14.45 -3.60
CA ARG A 38 4.55 -15.66 -3.94
C ARG A 38 3.48 -16.01 -2.89
N LEU A 39 3.59 -15.47 -1.68
CA LEU A 39 2.67 -15.73 -0.56
C LEU A 39 1.57 -14.68 -0.41
N LEU A 40 1.56 -13.60 -1.21
CA LEU A 40 0.56 -12.52 -1.06
C LEU A 40 -0.88 -13.04 -1.16
N ALA A 41 -1.15 -13.95 -2.10
CA ALA A 41 -2.48 -14.55 -2.25
C ALA A 41 -2.87 -15.39 -1.01
N PHE A 42 -1.92 -16.09 -0.40
CA PHE A 42 -2.15 -16.85 0.84
C PHE A 42 -2.39 -15.92 2.03
N ILE A 43 -1.58 -14.86 2.17
CA ILE A 43 -1.74 -13.82 3.20
C ILE A 43 -3.12 -13.16 3.06
N GLY A 44 -3.53 -12.81 1.84
CA GLY A 44 -4.83 -12.20 1.55
C GLY A 44 -6.01 -13.03 2.07
N LYS A 45 -5.99 -14.35 1.87
CA LYS A 45 -7.01 -15.26 2.43
C LYS A 45 -7.10 -15.20 3.95
N GLY A 46 -5.94 -15.06 4.63
CA GLY A 46 -5.88 -14.89 6.07
C GLY A 46 -6.52 -13.57 6.53
N ILE A 47 -6.20 -12.47 5.83
CA ILE A 47 -6.77 -11.14 6.12
C ILE A 47 -8.29 -11.13 5.88
N GLU A 48 -8.77 -11.70 4.78
CA GLU A 48 -10.20 -11.79 4.45
C GLU A 48 -10.98 -12.56 5.53
N LYS A 49 -10.38 -13.62 6.09
CA LYS A 49 -10.97 -14.36 7.22
C LYS A 49 -11.07 -13.50 8.48
N VAL A 50 -10.09 -12.66 8.77
CA VAL A 50 -10.13 -11.70 9.90
C VAL A 50 -11.20 -10.64 9.68
N MET A 51 -11.30 -10.08 8.47
CA MET A 51 -12.33 -9.11 8.10
C MET A 51 -13.74 -9.68 8.24
N SER A 52 -13.96 -10.90 7.75
CA SER A 52 -15.24 -11.60 7.89
C SER A 52 -15.62 -11.81 9.37
N ARG A 53 -14.66 -12.21 10.21
CA ARG A 53 -14.90 -12.42 11.65
C ARG A 53 -15.19 -11.13 12.41
N THR A 54 -14.58 -10.02 11.99
CA THR A 54 -14.71 -8.73 12.66
C THR A 54 -15.82 -7.86 12.09
N GLY A 55 -16.38 -8.23 10.94
CA GLY A 55 -17.37 -7.43 10.21
C GLY A 55 -16.79 -6.11 9.65
N LYS A 56 -15.45 -5.98 9.57
CA LYS A 56 -14.79 -4.74 9.17
C LYS A 56 -14.40 -4.76 7.70
N ASN A 57 -14.67 -3.67 7.00
CA ASN A 57 -14.27 -3.45 5.59
C ASN A 57 -12.80 -3.05 5.44
N LYS A 58 -12.16 -2.58 6.52
CA LYS A 58 -10.74 -2.20 6.60
C LYS A 58 -10.23 -2.45 8.02
N LEU A 59 -8.93 -2.67 8.15
CA LEU A 59 -8.27 -3.02 9.42
C LEU A 59 -7.23 -1.97 9.82
N ASP A 60 -6.91 -1.92 11.10
CA ASP A 60 -5.66 -1.32 11.56
C ASP A 60 -4.63 -2.44 11.62
N ILE A 61 -3.58 -2.36 10.80
CA ILE A 61 -2.62 -3.44 10.59
C ILE A 61 -1.23 -2.98 11.04
N PHE A 62 -0.52 -3.88 11.71
CA PHE A 62 0.89 -3.72 12.08
C PHE A 62 1.73 -4.81 11.41
N ASP A 63 2.59 -4.41 10.47
CA ASP A 63 3.63 -5.26 9.89
C ASP A 63 4.94 -5.06 10.65
N ALA A 64 5.20 -5.94 11.62
CA ALA A 64 6.33 -5.83 12.53
C ALA A 64 7.70 -6.09 11.86
N PHE A 65 7.72 -6.76 10.70
CA PHE A 65 8.90 -7.24 9.99
C PHE A 65 8.77 -6.98 8.49
N SER A 66 8.64 -5.70 8.16
CA SER A 66 8.22 -5.25 6.83
C SER A 66 9.25 -5.50 5.72
N GLY A 67 10.54 -5.60 6.04
CA GLY A 67 11.62 -5.77 5.08
C GLY A 67 11.53 -4.77 3.94
N SER A 68 11.70 -5.20 2.69
CA SER A 68 11.53 -4.33 1.52
C SER A 68 10.08 -3.89 1.22
N GLY A 69 9.12 -4.29 2.04
CA GLY A 69 7.77 -3.71 2.07
C GLY A 69 6.73 -4.38 1.18
N VAL A 70 7.05 -5.46 0.45
CA VAL A 70 6.09 -6.06 -0.50
C VAL A 70 4.78 -6.51 0.16
N VAL A 71 4.84 -7.00 1.42
CA VAL A 71 3.66 -7.37 2.20
C VAL A 71 2.93 -6.11 2.66
N SER A 72 3.63 -5.14 3.25
CA SER A 72 3.07 -3.82 3.61
C SER A 72 2.32 -3.14 2.46
N ARG A 73 2.91 -3.11 1.26
CA ARG A 73 2.30 -2.56 0.04
C ARG A 73 0.98 -3.27 -0.27
N PHE A 74 1.00 -4.61 -0.24
CA PHE A 74 -0.21 -5.41 -0.41
C PHE A 74 -1.24 -5.15 0.69
N LEU A 75 -0.82 -4.90 1.93
CA LEU A 75 -1.72 -4.63 3.05
C LEU A 75 -2.43 -3.26 2.95
N LYS A 76 -1.95 -2.31 2.14
CA LYS A 76 -2.62 -1.00 1.97
C LYS A 76 -4.07 -1.14 1.53
N ARG A 77 -4.38 -2.05 0.60
CA ARG A 77 -5.76 -2.30 0.15
C ARG A 77 -6.70 -2.77 1.28
N TYR A 78 -6.16 -3.35 2.36
CA TYR A 78 -6.94 -3.86 3.49
C TYR A 78 -6.94 -2.91 4.69
N SER A 79 -6.14 -1.84 4.67
CA SER A 79 -5.87 -1.02 5.86
C SER A 79 -6.62 0.32 5.87
N ASN A 80 -7.06 0.74 7.04
CA ASN A 80 -7.35 2.13 7.40
C ASN A 80 -6.10 2.80 7.95
N ARG A 81 -5.40 2.10 8.86
CA ARG A 81 -4.08 2.47 9.35
C ARG A 81 -3.13 1.30 9.13
N LEU A 82 -1.97 1.58 8.54
CA LEU A 82 -0.90 0.60 8.38
C LEU A 82 0.34 1.15 9.09
N ILE A 83 0.83 0.40 10.07
CA ILE A 83 2.10 0.68 10.75
C ILE A 83 3.08 -0.38 10.29
N THR A 84 4.27 0.04 9.84
CA THR A 84 5.32 -0.86 9.39
C THR A 84 6.57 -0.64 10.21
N ASN A 85 7.21 -1.72 10.61
CA ASN A 85 8.43 -1.72 11.37
C ASN A 85 9.47 -2.65 10.75
N ASP A 86 10.73 -2.28 10.91
CA ASP A 86 11.90 -3.11 10.66
C ASP A 86 13.07 -2.51 11.46
N LEU A 87 14.08 -3.32 11.80
CA LEU A 87 15.28 -2.83 12.49
C LEU A 87 16.24 -2.12 11.54
N GLU A 88 16.18 -2.45 10.26
CA GLU A 88 17.13 -1.98 9.27
C GLU A 88 16.76 -0.60 8.70
N LEU A 89 17.71 0.34 8.72
CA LEU A 89 17.46 1.71 8.24
C LEU A 89 17.11 1.76 6.75
N TYR A 90 17.67 0.89 5.92
CA TYR A 90 17.31 0.85 4.51
C TYR A 90 15.83 0.49 4.33
N SER A 91 15.29 -0.39 5.17
CA SER A 91 13.87 -0.77 5.15
C SER A 91 13.00 0.45 5.46
N HIS A 92 13.37 1.26 6.46
CA HIS A 92 12.68 2.51 6.76
C HIS A 92 12.62 3.43 5.53
N THR A 93 13.74 3.68 4.86
CA THR A 93 13.82 4.57 3.69
C THR A 93 12.92 4.07 2.55
N ILE A 94 12.98 2.77 2.25
CA ILE A 94 12.17 2.14 1.19
C ILE A 94 10.68 2.22 1.54
N ASN A 95 10.31 1.78 2.74
CA ASN A 95 8.91 1.76 3.16
C ASN A 95 8.32 3.16 3.24
N ARG A 96 9.07 4.16 3.70
CA ARG A 96 8.65 5.57 3.66
C ARG A 96 8.33 6.01 2.23
N CYS A 97 9.23 5.74 1.28
CA CYS A 97 9.03 6.11 -0.13
C CYS A 97 7.76 5.48 -0.72
N TYR A 98 7.58 4.17 -0.56
CA TYR A 98 6.50 3.44 -1.25
C TYR A 98 5.17 3.42 -0.50
N LEU A 99 5.15 3.61 0.82
CA LEU A 99 3.93 3.52 1.63
C LEU A 99 3.32 4.87 1.97
N SER A 100 4.05 5.98 1.82
CA SER A 100 3.51 7.33 2.01
C SER A 100 2.23 7.53 1.21
N ASN A 101 1.30 8.28 1.80
CA ASN A 101 0.05 8.58 1.12
C ASN A 101 0.29 9.63 0.06
N ARG A 102 -0.42 9.53 -1.07
CA ARG A 102 -0.29 10.51 -2.17
C ARG A 102 -0.49 11.95 -1.70
N SER A 103 -1.38 12.17 -0.74
CA SER A 103 -1.66 13.48 -0.13
C SER A 103 -0.49 14.06 0.68
N GLU A 104 0.41 13.21 1.17
CA GLU A 104 1.59 13.61 1.95
C GLU A 104 2.79 13.98 1.05
N ILE A 105 2.68 13.71 -0.25
CA ILE A 105 3.77 13.95 -1.19
C ILE A 105 3.77 15.43 -1.63
N PRO A 106 4.87 16.17 -1.42
CA PRO A 106 4.98 17.57 -1.81
C PRO A 106 5.25 17.71 -3.32
N PHE A 107 4.22 17.47 -4.13
CA PHE A 107 4.34 17.45 -5.59
C PHE A 107 4.85 18.76 -6.20
N SER A 108 4.61 19.90 -5.56
CA SER A 108 5.15 21.19 -6.01
C SER A 108 6.68 21.19 -5.95
N SER A 109 7.24 20.87 -4.78
CA SER A 109 8.69 20.77 -4.57
C SER A 109 9.32 19.69 -5.45
N LEU A 110 8.69 18.51 -5.57
CA LEU A 110 9.18 17.46 -6.47
C LEU A 110 9.24 17.90 -7.93
N LYS A 111 8.22 18.62 -8.41
CA LYS A 111 8.21 19.16 -9.78
C LYS A 111 9.24 20.25 -9.99
N GLU A 112 9.56 21.03 -8.96
CA GLU A 112 10.60 22.04 -8.99
C GLU A 112 11.98 21.40 -9.06
N GLN A 113 12.28 20.47 -8.14
CA GLN A 113 13.54 19.72 -8.15
C GLN A 113 13.75 18.96 -9.46
N HIS A 114 12.70 18.32 -10.00
CA HIS A 114 12.77 17.65 -11.30
C HIS A 114 13.10 18.62 -12.43
N ARG A 115 12.50 19.82 -12.44
CA ARG A 115 12.79 20.86 -13.44
C ARG A 115 14.23 21.35 -13.33
N GLU A 116 14.71 21.60 -12.12
CA GLU A 116 16.08 22.02 -11.87
C GLU A 116 17.10 20.97 -12.35
N MET A 117 16.88 19.70 -12.00
CA MET A 117 17.73 18.59 -12.45
C MET A 117 17.74 18.47 -13.97
N ARG A 118 16.58 18.59 -14.63
CA ARG A 118 16.50 18.56 -16.10
C ARG A 118 17.25 19.72 -16.74
N SER A 119 17.09 20.93 -16.20
CA SER A 119 17.80 22.11 -16.70
C SER A 119 19.33 21.96 -16.62
N LYS A 120 19.85 21.40 -15.52
CA LYS A 120 21.29 21.14 -15.33
C LYS A 120 21.83 20.07 -16.29
N LEU A 121 21.01 19.05 -16.59
CA LEU A 121 21.35 18.02 -17.57
C LEU A 121 21.41 18.60 -18.99
N GLU A 122 20.48 19.49 -19.34
CA GLU A 122 20.40 20.12 -20.66
C GLU A 122 21.49 21.19 -20.86
N SER A 123 21.87 21.93 -19.81
CA SER A 123 22.91 22.98 -19.90
C SER A 123 24.34 22.42 -19.91
N GLY A 124 24.55 21.15 -19.56
CA GLY A 124 25.87 20.54 -19.47
C GLY A 124 26.66 20.95 -18.21
N ASP A 125 26.03 21.64 -17.25
CA ASP A 125 26.66 22.12 -16.01
C ASP A 125 26.89 21.03 -14.95
N LEU A 126 27.02 19.78 -15.37
CA LEU A 126 27.36 18.68 -14.47
C LEU A 126 28.87 18.56 -14.38
N LYS A 127 29.38 18.67 -13.15
CA LYS A 127 30.78 18.34 -12.86
C LYS A 127 31.04 16.91 -13.31
N SER A 128 32.13 16.70 -14.05
CA SER A 128 32.68 15.37 -14.27
C SER A 128 32.96 14.72 -12.92
N GLY A 129 32.42 13.53 -12.71
CA GLY A 129 32.65 12.71 -11.51
C GLY A 129 34.03 12.09 -11.50
#